data_AF-A0A0F7ZJQ8-F1
#
_entry.id   AF-A0A0F7ZJQ8-F1
#
_cell.length_a   1.000
_cell.length_b   1.000
_cell.length_c   1.000
_cell.angle_alpha   90.00
_cell.angle_beta   90.00
_cell.angle_gamma   90.00
#
_symmetry.space_group_name_H-M   'P 1'
#
loop_
_entity.id
_entity.type
_entity.pdbx_description
1 polymer ?
#
loop_
_entity_poly.entity_id
_entity_poly.type
_entity_poly.pdbx_seq_one_letter_code
_entity_poly.pdbx_strand_id
1 'polypeptide(L)'
;MEGNASKDGAEGGHGAVWETLKTMDYLFIKFKQAAELTRHEDSSHFKSGIDCGWAKLEDYYVKTDRTPVYRAALALHPSYGYDYFERHWSEAMDKPEWYSEMKRAVSDLFEEYRRQAEIEIQAQAGLLDDESDREEASADNDYSSFGKRSVTSLNVRRRRARTVTELDLFQTRPIYIQDLDVADPLEWWHQH
;
A
#
# COMPACT_ATOMS: atom_id res chain seq x y z
N MET A 1 17.45 -16.60 9.75
CA MET A 1 16.52 -15.84 10.61
C MET A 1 15.16 -15.96 9.94
N GLU A 2 14.40 -17.00 10.31
CA GLU A 2 13.01 -17.14 9.90
C GLU A 2 12.17 -16.27 10.82
N GLY A 3 11.37 -15.38 10.23
CA GLY A 3 10.42 -14.54 10.95
C GLY A 3 9.36 -15.39 11.63
N ASN A 4 8.99 -15.01 12.85
CA ASN A 4 8.10 -15.77 13.74
C ASN A 4 6.61 -15.63 13.33
N ALA A 5 6.31 -15.70 12.03
CA ALA A 5 5.00 -15.50 11.43
C ALA A 5 4.07 -16.72 11.57
N SER A 6 4.18 -17.49 12.66
CA SER A 6 3.40 -18.73 12.87
C SER A 6 2.28 -18.61 13.90
N LYS A 7 1.99 -17.39 14.38
CA LYS A 7 0.92 -17.15 15.34
C LYS A 7 0.04 -15.99 14.86
N ASP A 8 -1.25 -16.26 14.72
CA ASP A 8 -2.28 -15.26 14.43
C ASP A 8 -2.17 -14.10 15.43
N GLY A 9 -1.94 -12.88 14.92
CA GLY A 9 -1.79 -11.66 15.72
C GLY A 9 -0.38 -11.35 16.26
N ALA A 10 0.66 -12.12 15.88
CA ALA A 10 2.07 -11.82 16.19
C ALA A 10 2.92 -11.52 14.94
N GLU A 11 2.26 -11.29 13.81
CA GLU A 11 2.88 -10.88 12.55
C GLU A 11 3.08 -9.36 12.55
N GLY A 12 4.30 -8.89 12.81
CA GLY A 12 4.60 -7.45 12.69
C GLY A 12 5.53 -6.87 13.75
N GLY A 13 5.87 -7.62 14.80
CA GLY A 13 6.72 -7.09 15.88
C GLY A 13 8.10 -6.59 15.40
N HIS A 14 8.72 -7.31 14.45
CA HIS A 14 9.96 -6.92 13.75
C HIS A 14 10.07 -7.68 12.41
N GLY A 15 10.69 -7.06 11.40
CA GLY A 15 10.86 -7.63 10.05
C GLY A 15 9.66 -7.37 9.13
N ALA A 16 8.83 -6.37 9.46
CA ALA A 16 7.71 -6.01 8.60
C ALA A 16 8.19 -5.46 7.26
N VAL A 17 7.35 -5.61 6.23
CA VAL A 17 7.67 -5.17 4.87
C VAL A 17 7.97 -3.67 4.83
N TRP A 18 7.25 -2.87 5.62
CA TRP A 18 7.45 -1.42 5.72
C TRP A 18 8.77 -1.04 6.41
N GLU A 19 9.22 -1.82 7.40
CA GLU A 19 10.51 -1.58 8.08
C GLU A 19 11.68 -1.78 7.13
N THR A 20 11.59 -2.77 6.23
CA THR A 20 12.65 -3.08 5.26
C THR A 20 12.98 -1.85 4.40
N LEU A 21 11.96 -1.21 3.82
CA LEU A 21 12.14 -0.03 2.98
C LEU A 21 12.66 1.16 3.79
N LYS A 22 12.11 1.37 5.00
CA LYS A 22 12.56 2.42 5.92
C LYS A 22 14.04 2.26 6.30
N THR A 23 14.49 1.03 6.56
CA THR A 23 15.89 0.74 6.87
C THR A 23 16.79 0.99 5.66
N MET A 24 16.35 0.62 4.46
CA MET A 24 17.08 0.93 3.22
C MET A 24 17.24 2.44 3.04
N ASP A 25 16.17 3.22 3.24
CA ASP A 25 16.18 4.69 3.13
C ASP A 25 17.15 5.32 4.13
N TYR A 26 17.15 4.83 5.37
CA TYR A 26 18.10 5.26 6.39
C TYR A 26 19.54 4.99 5.98
N LEU A 27 19.84 3.77 5.52
CA LEU A 27 21.19 3.39 5.08
C LEU A 27 21.62 4.24 3.89
N PHE A 28 20.75 4.47 2.92
CA PHE A 28 21.03 5.32 1.76
C PHE A 28 21.46 6.71 2.22
N ILE A 29 20.67 7.38 3.06
CA ILE A 29 21.03 8.70 3.58
C ILE A 29 22.40 8.68 4.29
N LYS A 30 22.69 7.63 5.08
CA LYS A 30 23.99 7.48 5.75
C LYS A 30 25.16 7.27 4.81
N PHE A 31 25.01 6.47 3.76
CA PHE A 31 26.04 6.33 2.74
C PHE A 31 26.23 7.63 1.96
N LYS A 32 25.16 8.39 1.65
CA LYS A 32 25.26 9.73 1.00
C LYS A 32 26.12 10.66 1.85
N GLN A 33 25.81 10.74 3.14
CA GLN A 33 26.51 11.58 4.10
C GLN A 33 27.97 11.16 4.24
N ALA A 34 28.24 9.85 4.35
CA ALA A 34 29.59 9.32 4.46
C ALA A 34 30.42 9.58 3.19
N ALA A 35 29.84 9.46 2.01
CA ALA A 35 30.49 9.76 0.74
C ALA A 35 30.87 11.25 0.65
N GLU A 36 30.00 12.15 1.09
CA GLU A 36 30.29 13.59 1.09
C GLU A 36 31.37 13.95 2.13
N LEU A 37 31.32 13.38 3.34
CA LEU A 37 32.32 13.62 4.39
C LEU A 37 33.71 13.16 3.97
N THR A 38 33.79 12.00 3.31
CA THR A 38 35.06 11.41 2.86
C THR A 38 35.47 11.89 1.47
N ARG A 39 34.77 12.87 0.87
CA ARG A 39 34.98 13.29 -0.53
C ARG A 39 36.43 13.71 -0.82
N HIS A 40 37.04 14.44 0.10
CA HIS A 40 38.40 15.00 -0.03
C HIS A 40 39.49 14.14 0.62
N GLU A 41 39.13 12.99 1.20
CA GLU A 41 40.10 12.05 1.74
C GLU A 41 40.75 11.22 0.62
N ASP A 42 41.98 10.78 0.89
CA ASP A 42 42.70 9.86 0.00
C ASP A 42 41.93 8.54 -0.20
N SER A 43 42.20 7.88 -1.33
CA SER A 43 41.59 6.58 -1.61
C SER A 43 41.93 5.57 -0.51
N SER A 44 40.89 4.98 0.08
CA SER A 44 41.01 3.99 1.16
C SER A 44 39.96 2.89 0.98
N HIS A 45 40.20 1.75 1.64
CA HIS A 45 39.21 0.66 1.67
C HIS A 45 37.85 1.10 2.24
N PHE A 46 37.83 2.09 3.14
CA PHE A 46 36.59 2.65 3.67
C PHE A 46 35.83 3.45 2.63
N LYS A 47 36.51 4.31 1.85
CA LYS A 47 35.89 5.08 0.76
C LYS A 47 35.30 4.15 -0.31
N SER A 48 36.08 3.15 -0.75
CA SER A 48 35.57 2.14 -1.68
C SER A 48 34.41 1.33 -1.08
N GLY A 49 34.44 1.03 0.21
CA GLY A 49 33.35 0.35 0.90
C GLY A 49 32.06 1.16 0.94
N ILE A 50 32.14 2.49 1.12
CA ILE A 50 31.01 3.42 1.05
C ILE A 50 30.40 3.41 -0.35
N ASP A 51 31.23 3.55 -1.39
CA ASP A 51 30.78 3.54 -2.79
C ASP A 51 30.12 2.20 -3.16
N CYS A 52 30.71 1.08 -2.74
CA CYS A 52 30.12 -0.25 -2.94
C CYS A 52 28.80 -0.43 -2.19
N GLY A 53 28.70 0.07 -0.95
CA GLY A 53 27.48 0.04 -0.16
C GLY A 53 26.34 0.84 -0.81
N TRP A 54 26.67 2.03 -1.31
CA TRP A 54 25.74 2.87 -2.07
C TRP A 54 25.23 2.17 -3.33
N ALA A 55 26.15 1.69 -4.20
CA ALA A 55 25.80 0.98 -5.42
C ALA A 55 24.95 -0.25 -5.13
N LYS A 56 25.25 -0.95 -4.03
CA LYS A 56 24.45 -2.11 -3.62
C LYS A 56 23.04 -1.72 -3.22
N LEU A 57 22.85 -0.60 -2.52
CA LEU A 57 21.50 -0.13 -2.17
C LEU A 57 20.70 0.24 -3.41
N GLU A 58 21.29 0.92 -4.38
CA GLU A 58 20.62 1.23 -5.66
C GLU A 58 20.13 -0.06 -6.36
N ASP A 59 20.94 -1.12 -6.39
CA ASP A 59 20.52 -2.44 -6.90
C ASP A 59 19.31 -3.02 -6.13
N TYR A 60 19.24 -2.80 -4.82
CA TYR A 60 18.13 -3.28 -4.00
C TYR A 60 16.85 -2.47 -4.22
N TYR A 61 16.93 -1.16 -4.46
CA TYR A 61 15.76 -0.37 -4.84
C TYR A 61 15.15 -0.87 -6.16
N VAL A 62 15.98 -1.19 -7.16
CA VAL A 62 15.50 -1.82 -8.41
C VAL A 62 14.77 -3.13 -8.14
N LYS A 63 15.12 -3.88 -7.09
CA LYS A 63 14.40 -5.10 -6.70
C LYS A 63 13.10 -4.79 -5.99
N THR A 64 13.06 -3.80 -5.09
CA THR A 64 11.80 -3.39 -4.45
C THR A 64 10.80 -2.87 -5.47
N ASP A 65 11.27 -2.30 -6.58
CA ASP A 65 10.43 -1.78 -7.65
C ASP A 65 9.71 -2.88 -8.44
N ARG A 66 10.19 -4.12 -8.37
CA ARG A 66 9.52 -5.28 -8.98
C ARG A 66 8.21 -5.63 -8.28
N THR A 67 8.08 -5.26 -7.00
CA THR A 67 6.90 -5.57 -6.20
C THR A 67 6.43 -4.32 -5.48
N PRO A 68 5.32 -3.68 -5.92
CA PRO A 68 4.85 -2.42 -5.36
C PRO A 68 4.45 -2.51 -3.88
N VAL A 69 4.33 -3.71 -3.31
CA VAL A 69 3.96 -3.98 -1.92
C VAL A 69 4.89 -3.28 -0.92
N TYR A 70 6.21 -3.18 -1.18
CA TYR A 70 7.12 -2.47 -0.27
C TYR A 70 6.76 -0.99 -0.15
N ARG A 71 6.48 -0.37 -1.30
CA ARG A 71 6.06 1.03 -1.41
C ARG A 71 4.67 1.24 -0.81
N ALA A 72 3.73 0.35 -1.12
CA ALA A 72 2.37 0.40 -0.63
C ALA A 72 2.27 0.22 0.89
N ALA A 73 3.03 -0.71 1.47
CA ALA A 73 3.04 -0.95 2.92
C ALA A 73 3.47 0.30 3.70
N LEU A 74 4.50 1.00 3.22
CA LEU A 74 4.96 2.23 3.86
C LEU A 74 4.03 3.41 3.55
N ALA A 75 3.46 3.48 2.34
CA ALA A 75 2.47 4.50 1.98
C ALA A 75 1.15 4.36 2.76
N LEU A 76 0.75 3.14 3.13
CA LEU A 76 -0.44 2.87 3.93
C LEU A 76 -0.15 2.85 5.44
N HIS A 77 1.08 3.18 5.85
CA HIS A 77 1.43 3.27 7.25
C HIS A 77 0.84 4.55 7.87
N PRO A 78 0.09 4.45 8.98
CA PRO A 78 -0.62 5.59 9.57
C PRO A 78 0.25 6.80 9.90
N SER A 79 1.48 6.56 10.35
CA SER A 79 2.45 7.58 10.73
C SER A 79 3.25 8.21 9.58
N TYR A 80 3.24 7.61 8.39
CA TYR A 80 4.18 7.96 7.32
C TYR A 80 3.50 8.53 6.08
N GLY A 81 2.61 7.75 5.44
CA GLY A 81 1.92 8.19 4.22
C GLY A 81 2.84 8.60 3.07
N TYR A 82 2.30 9.35 2.11
CA TYR A 82 3.06 9.94 1.01
C TYR A 82 4.05 11.02 1.46
N ASP A 83 3.75 11.71 2.56
CA ASP A 83 4.62 12.70 3.20
C ASP A 83 6.03 12.14 3.49
N TYR A 84 6.11 10.88 3.92
CA TYR A 84 7.39 10.23 4.18
C TYR A 84 8.25 10.19 2.92
N PHE A 85 7.68 9.74 1.81
CA PHE A 85 8.42 9.62 0.55
C PHE A 85 8.77 10.98 -0.05
N GLU A 86 7.91 11.99 0.09
CA GLU A 86 8.23 13.35 -0.35
C GLU A 86 9.47 13.87 0.39
N ARG A 87 9.48 13.80 1.73
CA ARG A 87 10.62 14.25 2.55
C ARG A 87 11.88 13.42 2.34
N HIS A 88 11.77 12.09 2.26
CA HIS A 88 12.95 11.23 2.20
C HIS A 88 13.45 11.04 0.77
N TRP A 89 12.58 10.68 -0.17
CA TRP A 89 13.01 10.36 -1.53
C TRP A 89 13.18 11.62 -2.38
N SER A 90 12.21 12.53 -2.36
CA SER A 90 12.30 13.76 -3.15
C SER A 90 13.34 14.71 -2.58
N GLU A 91 13.26 15.04 -1.28
CA GLU A 91 14.12 16.07 -0.68
C GLU A 91 15.48 15.54 -0.21
N ALA A 92 15.51 14.53 0.68
CA ALA A 92 16.78 14.09 1.27
C ALA A 92 17.66 13.27 0.31
N MET A 93 17.04 12.38 -0.46
CA MET A 93 17.74 11.49 -1.39
C MET A 93 17.98 12.11 -2.76
N ASP A 94 17.28 13.20 -3.11
CA ASP A 94 17.34 13.88 -4.42
C ASP A 94 16.89 12.95 -5.57
N LYS A 95 15.73 12.30 -5.39
CA LYS A 95 15.11 11.35 -6.32
C LYS A 95 13.60 11.65 -6.50
N PRO A 96 13.22 12.82 -7.05
CA PRO A 96 11.81 13.18 -7.25
C PRO A 96 11.06 12.25 -8.21
N GLU A 97 11.76 11.61 -9.15
CA GLU A 97 11.18 10.61 -10.05
C GLU A 97 10.72 9.37 -9.28
N TRP A 98 11.50 8.93 -8.29
CA TRP A 98 11.16 7.75 -7.48
C TRP A 98 9.87 7.98 -6.68
N TYR A 99 9.69 9.18 -6.13
CA TYR A 99 8.45 9.56 -5.44
C TYR A 99 7.25 9.53 -6.40
N SER A 100 7.42 10.05 -7.63
CA SER A 100 6.36 10.04 -8.63
C SER A 100 5.98 8.63 -9.09
N GLU A 101 6.98 7.77 -9.30
CA GLU A 101 6.78 6.35 -9.63
C GLU A 101 6.17 5.57 -8.48
N MET A 102 6.54 5.88 -7.23
CA MET A 102 5.96 5.30 -6.03
C MET A 102 4.47 5.59 -5.97
N LYS A 103 4.06 6.86 -6.13
CA LYS A 103 2.64 7.24 -6.15
C LYS A 103 1.87 6.47 -7.21
N ARG A 104 2.40 6.39 -8.44
CA ARG A 104 1.78 5.63 -9.52
C ARG A 104 1.61 4.16 -9.15
N ALA A 105 2.69 3.53 -8.67
CA ALA A 105 2.69 2.12 -8.30
C ALA A 105 1.68 1.79 -7.18
N VAL A 106 1.56 2.66 -6.17
CA VAL A 106 0.58 2.49 -5.08
C VAL A 106 -0.85 2.69 -5.57
N SER A 107 -1.09 3.72 -6.41
CA SER A 107 -2.40 3.94 -7.01
C SER A 107 -2.84 2.80 -7.92
N ASP A 108 -1.95 2.28 -8.75
CA ASP A 108 -2.22 1.15 -9.66
C ASP A 108 -2.56 -0.12 -8.85
N LEU A 109 -1.76 -0.42 -7.81
CA LEU A 109 -2.01 -1.55 -6.91
C LEU A 109 -3.35 -1.40 -6.18
N PHE A 110 -3.66 -0.22 -5.66
CA PHE A 110 -4.93 0.04 -4.98
C PHE A 110 -6.13 -0.18 -5.91
N GLU A 111 -6.06 0.30 -7.15
CA GLU A 111 -7.11 0.11 -8.15
C GLU A 111 -7.31 -1.37 -8.50
N GLU A 112 -6.22 -2.13 -8.62
CA GLU A 112 -6.26 -3.58 -8.83
C GLU A 112 -6.99 -4.30 -7.69
N TYR A 113 -6.60 -4.04 -6.45
CA TYR A 113 -7.22 -4.64 -5.26
C TYR A 113 -8.68 -4.22 -5.10
N ARG A 114 -9.02 -2.95 -5.36
CA ARG A 114 -10.41 -2.48 -5.31
C ARG A 114 -11.28 -3.23 -6.32
N ARG A 115 -10.80 -3.39 -7.55
CA ARG A 115 -11.51 -4.15 -8.59
C ARG A 115 -11.69 -5.62 -8.18
N GLN A 116 -10.66 -6.22 -7.59
CA GLN A 116 -10.72 -7.60 -7.11
C GLN A 116 -11.76 -7.76 -5.98
N ALA A 117 -11.77 -6.86 -5.00
CA ALA A 117 -12.74 -6.84 -3.92
C ALA A 117 -14.19 -6.67 -4.43
N GLU A 118 -14.41 -5.80 -5.41
CA GLU A 118 -15.73 -5.65 -6.05
C GLU A 118 -16.23 -6.95 -6.69
N ILE A 119 -15.35 -7.70 -7.36
CA ILE A 119 -15.68 -8.99 -7.97
C ILE A 119 -16.05 -10.02 -6.91
N GLU A 120 -15.30 -10.08 -5.81
CA GLU A 120 -15.55 -11.00 -4.70
C GLU A 120 -16.89 -10.73 -4.00
N ILE A 121 -17.21 -9.45 -3.77
CA ILE A 121 -18.51 -9.03 -3.22
C ILE A 121 -19.65 -9.43 -4.15
N GLN A 122 -19.49 -9.22 -5.47
CA GLN A 122 -20.51 -9.62 -6.45
C GLN A 122 -20.70 -11.13 -6.52
N ALA A 123 -19.61 -11.90 -6.42
CA ALA A 123 -19.67 -13.36 -6.40
C ALA A 123 -20.40 -13.87 -5.15
N GLN A 124 -20.13 -13.28 -3.97
CA GLN A 124 -20.84 -13.62 -2.73
C GLN A 124 -22.33 -13.24 -2.79
N ALA A 125 -22.66 -12.06 -3.33
CA ALA A 125 -24.05 -11.63 -3.48
C ALA A 125 -24.83 -12.53 -4.45
N GLY A 126 -24.23 -12.93 -5.58
CA GLY A 126 -24.86 -13.83 -6.54
C GLY A 126 -25.11 -15.25 -6.00
N LEU A 127 -24.30 -15.72 -5.04
CA LEU A 127 -24.53 -16.98 -4.34
C LEU A 127 -25.72 -16.89 -3.36
N LEU A 128 -25.88 -15.75 -2.69
CA LEU A 128 -27.01 -15.51 -1.79
C LEU A 128 -28.34 -15.39 -2.55
N ASP A 129 -28.32 -14.74 -3.72
CA ASP A 129 -29.50 -14.65 -4.59
C ASP A 129 -29.94 -16.05 -5.09
N ASP A 130 -29.01 -16.93 -5.49
CA ASP A 130 -29.31 -18.32 -5.92
C ASP A 130 -29.84 -19.22 -4.78
N GLU A 131 -29.48 -18.96 -3.52
CA GLU A 131 -30.10 -19.61 -2.36
C GLU A 131 -31.52 -19.09 -2.09
N SER A 132 -31.75 -17.77 -2.17
CA SER A 132 -33.08 -17.19 -1.95
C SER A 132 -34.09 -17.57 -3.05
N ASP A 133 -33.66 -17.63 -4.31
CA ASP A 133 -34.52 -18.02 -5.44
C ASP A 133 -34.93 -19.50 -5.38
N ARG A 134 -34.15 -20.36 -4.69
CA ARG A 134 -34.50 -21.78 -4.46
C ARG A 134 -35.55 -21.97 -3.37
N GLU A 135 -35.67 -21.05 -2.42
CA GLU A 135 -36.69 -21.10 -1.37
C GLU A 135 -38.01 -20.43 -1.77
N GLU A 136 -38.00 -19.48 -2.70
CA GLU A 136 -39.19 -18.73 -3.15
C GLU A 136 -39.97 -19.35 -4.33
N ALA A 137 -39.55 -20.51 -4.85
CA ALA A 137 -40.26 -21.23 -5.92
C ALA A 137 -41.58 -21.91 -5.46
N SER A 138 -42.47 -21.15 -4.81
CA SER A 138 -43.89 -21.45 -4.65
C SER A 138 -44.69 -20.69 -5.71
N ALA A 139 -45.45 -21.43 -6.51
CA ALA A 139 -45.88 -21.07 -7.86
C ALA A 139 -47.06 -20.07 -7.99
N ASP A 140 -46.93 -18.81 -7.55
CA ASP A 140 -48.04 -17.83 -7.71
C ASP A 140 -47.65 -16.37 -8.05
N ASN A 141 -46.47 -16.10 -8.62
CA ASN A 141 -45.96 -14.72 -8.76
C ASN A 141 -45.87 -14.13 -10.19
N ASP A 142 -46.58 -14.68 -11.18
CA ASP A 142 -46.48 -14.21 -12.57
C ASP A 142 -47.05 -12.78 -12.75
N TYR A 143 -48.13 -12.43 -12.04
CA TYR A 143 -48.77 -11.10 -12.14
C TYR A 143 -48.02 -9.98 -11.38
N SER A 144 -47.33 -10.27 -10.28
CA SER A 144 -46.66 -9.25 -9.45
C SER A 144 -45.29 -8.83 -9.97
N SER A 145 -44.73 -9.58 -10.94
CA SER A 145 -43.43 -9.30 -11.56
C SER A 145 -43.53 -8.38 -12.78
N PHE A 146 -44.73 -8.20 -13.35
CA PHE A 146 -44.95 -7.39 -14.54
C PHE A 146 -44.72 -5.89 -14.25
N GLY A 147 -43.62 -5.34 -14.77
CA GLY A 147 -43.29 -3.91 -14.68
C GLY A 147 -42.28 -3.53 -13.59
N LYS A 148 -41.78 -4.48 -12.77
CA LYS A 148 -40.70 -4.19 -11.81
C LYS A 148 -39.35 -4.16 -12.55
N ARG A 149 -38.68 -3.01 -12.54
CA ARG A 149 -37.30 -2.91 -13.02
C ARG A 149 -36.40 -3.65 -12.02
N SER A 150 -35.65 -4.64 -12.51
CA SER A 150 -34.63 -5.34 -11.72
C SER A 150 -33.70 -4.32 -11.07
N VAL A 151 -33.65 -4.36 -9.74
CA VAL A 151 -32.82 -3.51 -8.87
C VAL A 151 -31.33 -3.68 -9.19
N THR A 152 -30.96 -4.84 -9.72
CA THR A 152 -29.61 -5.19 -10.18
C THR A 152 -29.12 -4.25 -11.29
N SER A 153 -30.01 -3.74 -12.15
CA SER A 153 -29.66 -2.80 -13.22
C SER A 153 -29.30 -1.38 -12.74
N LEU A 154 -29.71 -1.01 -11.53
CA LEU A 154 -29.45 0.32 -10.96
C LEU A 154 -28.06 0.44 -10.32
N ASN A 155 -27.49 -0.68 -9.85
CA ASN A 155 -26.19 -0.69 -9.19
C ASN A 155 -25.01 -0.69 -10.19
N VAL A 156 -25.22 -1.17 -11.43
CA VAL A 156 -24.20 -1.19 -12.49
C VAL A 156 -23.95 0.22 -13.08
N ARG A 157 -24.89 1.15 -12.95
CA ARG A 157 -24.85 2.47 -13.63
C ARG A 157 -24.32 3.63 -12.79
N ARG A 158 -23.97 3.45 -11.53
CA ARG A 158 -23.29 4.48 -10.73
C ARG A 158 -21.77 4.40 -10.93
N ARG A 159 -21.27 4.77 -12.10
CA ARG A 159 -19.84 5.02 -12.30
C ARG A 159 -19.59 6.33 -13.05
N ARG A 160 -18.65 7.11 -12.48
CA ARG A 160 -18.00 8.34 -12.96
C ARG A 160 -18.68 9.68 -12.64
N ALA A 161 -18.67 10.02 -11.36
CA ALA A 161 -18.13 11.33 -10.97
C ALA A 161 -16.67 11.08 -10.49
N ARG A 162 -15.72 11.99 -10.75
CA ARG A 162 -14.39 11.95 -10.11
C ARG A 162 -14.57 12.23 -8.62
N THR A 163 -14.94 11.19 -7.88
CA THR A 163 -14.93 11.18 -6.43
C THR A 163 -13.49 11.01 -5.97
N VAL A 164 -13.08 11.77 -4.95
CA VAL A 164 -11.82 11.55 -4.23
C VAL A 164 -11.75 10.07 -3.86
N THR A 165 -10.65 9.38 -4.16
CA THR A 165 -10.54 7.94 -3.86
C THR A 165 -10.34 7.73 -2.36
N GLU A 166 -10.68 6.55 -1.85
CA GLU A 166 -10.41 6.21 -0.43
C GLU A 166 -8.91 6.31 -0.10
N LEU A 167 -8.05 5.93 -1.05
CA LEU A 167 -6.61 6.14 -0.96
C LEU A 167 -6.27 7.64 -0.82
N ASP A 168 -6.85 8.51 -1.64
CA ASP A 168 -6.61 9.96 -1.53
C ASP A 168 -7.10 10.53 -0.18
N LEU A 169 -8.26 10.06 0.30
CA LEU A 169 -8.79 10.44 1.62
C LEU A 169 -7.84 10.01 2.74
N PHE A 170 -7.30 8.80 2.66
CA PHE A 170 -6.30 8.32 3.62
C PHE A 170 -5.03 9.17 3.58
N GLN A 171 -4.49 9.44 2.40
CA GLN A 171 -3.23 10.17 2.25
C GLN A 171 -3.33 11.65 2.65
N THR A 172 -4.53 12.24 2.60
CA THR A 172 -4.77 13.66 2.94
C THR A 172 -5.39 13.88 4.32
N ARG A 173 -5.56 12.80 5.10
CA ARG A 173 -6.15 12.89 6.43
C ARG A 173 -5.23 13.65 7.41
N PRO A 174 -5.80 14.34 8.41
CA PRO A 174 -4.99 14.86 9.51
C PRO A 174 -4.36 13.71 10.29
N ILE A 175 -3.06 13.81 10.57
CA ILE A 175 -2.33 12.88 11.44
C ILE A 175 -2.53 13.35 12.88
N TYR A 176 -3.15 12.52 13.72
CA TYR A 176 -3.36 12.81 15.13
C TYR A 176 -2.16 12.35 15.98
N ILE A 177 -2.08 12.81 17.23
CA ILE A 177 -0.98 12.46 18.15
C ILE A 177 -0.82 10.94 18.30
N GLN A 178 -1.94 10.21 18.34
CA GLN A 178 -1.97 8.75 18.42
C GLN A 178 -1.42 8.04 17.18
N ASP A 179 -1.40 8.72 16.02
CA ASP A 179 -0.93 8.15 14.76
C ASP A 179 0.57 8.41 14.53
N LEU A 180 1.24 9.18 15.38
CA LEU A 180 2.66 9.56 15.20
C LEU A 180 3.63 8.40 15.43
N ASP A 181 3.28 7.46 16.30
CA ASP A 181 4.16 6.35 16.71
C ASP A 181 3.38 5.03 16.72
N VAL A 182 2.88 4.64 15.55
CA VAL A 182 2.18 3.36 15.37
C VAL A 182 3.21 2.25 15.19
N ALA A 183 3.40 1.44 16.23
CA ALA A 183 4.31 0.30 16.19
C ALA A 183 3.76 -0.86 15.35
N ASP A 184 2.44 -1.10 15.41
CA ASP A 184 1.75 -2.12 14.62
C ASP A 184 0.69 -1.47 13.72
N PRO A 185 1.01 -1.26 12.43
CA PRO A 185 0.06 -0.71 11.47
C PRO A 185 -1.14 -1.63 11.22
N LEU A 186 -0.99 -2.95 11.33
CA LEU A 186 -2.08 -3.89 11.08
C LEU A 186 -3.12 -3.80 12.20
N GLU A 187 -2.67 -3.74 13.45
CA GLU A 187 -3.56 -3.51 14.59
C GLU A 187 -4.32 -2.18 14.45
N TRP A 188 -3.64 -1.12 13.99
CA TRP A 188 -4.27 0.18 13.74
C TRP A 188 -5.41 0.08 12.72
N TRP A 189 -5.18 -0.62 11.60
CA TRP A 189 -6.18 -0.85 10.55
C TRP A 189 -7.37 -1.71 11.00
N HIS A 190 -7.19 -2.59 11.99
CA HIS A 190 -8.32 -3.33 12.55
C HIS A 190 -9.22 -2.49 13.45
N GLN A 191 -8.72 -1.37 13.98
CA GLN A 191 -9.43 -0.50 14.90
C GLN A 191 -10.14 0.68 14.23
N HIS A 192 -9.86 0.96 12.93
CA HIS A 192 -10.32 2.14 12.20
C HIS A 192 -10.90 1.78 10.83
#